data_AF-A0A1L5PP19-F1
#
_entry.id   AF-A0A1L5PP19-F1
#
_cell.length_a   1.000
_cell.length_b   1.000
_cell.length_c   1.000
_cell.angle_alpha   90.00
_cell.angle_beta   90.00
_cell.angle_gamma   90.00
#
_symmetry.space_group_name_H-M   'P 1'
#
loop_
_entity.id
_entity.type
_entity.pdbx_description
1 polymer ?
#
loop_
_entity_poly.entity_id
_entity_poly.type
_entity_poly.pdbx_seq_one_letter_code
_entity_poly.pdbx_strand_id
1 'polypeptide(L)'
;MDMDKDTPKESSNLNVVRAAGRFGNGGAELVQMNAQLPMRTALMEASSIMGCITELTRKAIDRPGDRKAMMQATYYLAGMAKALIDGQLQQLRQARGGEQEP
;
A
#
# COMPACT_ATOMS: atom_id res chain seq x y z
N MET A 1 4.88 38.45 5.66
CA MET A 1 4.48 37.40 6.59
C MET A 1 4.51 36.11 5.81
N ASP A 2 5.70 35.51 5.79
CA ASP A 2 6.04 34.30 5.05
C ASP A 2 5.42 33.09 5.76
N MET A 3 4.55 32.35 5.08
CA MET A 3 4.06 31.08 5.58
C MET A 3 5.12 30.01 5.30
N ASP A 4 5.65 29.46 6.39
CA ASP A 4 6.63 28.40 6.41
C ASP A 4 6.16 27.17 5.63
N LYS A 5 7.11 26.70 4.81
CA LYS A 5 7.07 25.44 4.06
C LYS A 5 7.14 24.26 5.03
N ASP A 6 5.99 23.79 5.50
CA ASP A 6 5.89 22.43 6.05
C ASP A 6 5.75 21.41 4.90
N THR A 7 6.81 21.30 4.11
CA THR A 7 7.05 20.12 3.29
C THR A 7 8.02 19.23 4.06
N PRO A 8 7.62 18.03 4.53
CA PRO A 8 8.57 17.11 5.13
C PRO A 8 9.65 16.77 4.11
N LYS A 9 10.86 17.29 4.34
CA LYS A 9 12.08 16.84 3.68
C LYS A 9 12.54 15.56 4.38
N GLU A 10 11.92 14.44 4.03
CA GLU A 10 12.53 13.14 4.25
C GLU A 10 12.50 12.38 2.94
N SER A 11 13.69 12.22 2.36
CA SER A 11 13.99 11.30 1.27
C SER A 11 13.85 9.87 1.78
N SER A 12 12.62 9.43 2.02
CA SER A 12 12.29 8.02 2.02
C SER A 12 12.03 7.64 0.56
N ASN A 13 12.86 6.77 0.01
CA ASN A 13 12.62 6.15 -1.30
C ASN A 13 11.37 5.28 -1.21
N LEU A 14 10.19 5.90 -1.21
CA LEU A 14 8.91 5.22 -1.27
C LEU A 14 8.79 4.59 -2.66
N ASN A 15 8.92 3.26 -2.72
CA ASN A 15 8.81 2.44 -3.94
C ASN A 15 7.36 2.34 -4.47
N VAL A 16 6.62 3.45 -4.43
CA VAL A 16 5.26 3.55 -4.98
C VAL A 16 5.40 4.00 -6.43
N VAL A 17 5.27 3.06 -7.36
CA VAL A 17 5.51 3.32 -8.79
C VAL A 17 4.34 4.07 -9.43
N ARG A 18 3.11 3.83 -8.96
CA ARG A 18 1.92 4.54 -9.45
C ARG A 18 0.78 4.42 -8.44
N ALA A 19 0.26 5.55 -7.97
CA ALA A 19 -1.07 5.61 -7.36
C ALA A 19 -2.05 5.99 -8.48
N ALA A 20 -3.00 5.12 -8.82
CA ALA A 20 -3.96 5.41 -9.88
C ALA A 20 -4.81 6.64 -9.48
N GLY A 21 -4.72 7.70 -10.29
CA GLY A 21 -5.54 8.90 -10.13
C GLY A 21 -7.01 8.54 -10.22
N ARG A 22 -7.75 8.92 -9.17
CA ARG A 22 -9.22 9.02 -9.05
C ARG A 22 -9.99 8.26 -10.15
N PHE A 23 -10.45 7.05 -9.81
CA PHE A 23 -11.35 6.21 -10.60
C PHE A 23 -10.71 5.49 -11.80
N GLY A 24 -9.82 4.54 -11.54
CA GLY A 24 -9.56 3.46 -12.50
C GLY A 24 -10.78 2.54 -12.61
N ASN A 25 -11.00 1.94 -13.80
CA ASN A 25 -11.98 0.85 -14.01
C ASN A 25 -11.95 -0.13 -12.83
N GLY A 26 -13.11 -0.65 -12.41
CA GLY A 26 -13.33 -1.44 -11.18
C GLY A 26 -12.52 -2.73 -10.98
N GLY A 27 -11.43 -2.93 -11.71
CA GLY A 27 -10.43 -3.98 -11.53
C GLY A 27 -8.97 -3.54 -11.73
N ALA A 28 -8.68 -2.24 -11.88
CA ALA A 28 -7.30 -1.76 -11.96
C ALA A 28 -6.66 -1.73 -10.57
N GLU A 29 -5.46 -2.31 -10.43
CA GLU A 29 -4.71 -2.23 -9.17
C GLU A 29 -4.41 -0.77 -8.81
N LEU A 30 -4.89 -0.35 -7.64
CA LEU A 30 -4.75 1.03 -7.16
C LEU A 30 -3.29 1.44 -6.95
N VAL A 31 -2.45 0.46 -6.61
CA VAL A 31 -1.04 0.62 -6.30
C VAL A 31 -0.29 -0.56 -6.89
N GLN A 32 0.74 -0.26 -7.67
CA GLN A 32 1.73 -1.23 -8.13
C GLN A 32 3.04 -0.97 -7.40
N MET A 33 3.65 -2.03 -6.87
CA MET A 33 4.94 -1.96 -6.20
C MET A 33 6.06 -2.56 -7.02
N ASN A 34 7.24 -1.95 -6.92
CA ASN A 34 8.45 -2.53 -7.45
C ASN A 34 8.91 -3.69 -6.55
N ALA A 35 9.20 -4.82 -7.19
CA ALA A 35 9.66 -6.07 -6.59
C ALA A 35 11.11 -5.98 -6.09
N GLN A 36 11.50 -4.95 -5.34
CA GLN A 36 12.85 -4.79 -4.80
C GLN A 36 12.91 -4.61 -3.28
N LEU A 37 11.76 -4.61 -2.59
CA LEU A 37 11.74 -4.54 -1.13
C LEU A 37 12.15 -5.89 -0.51
N PRO A 38 13.04 -5.89 0.50
CA PRO A 38 13.31 -7.09 1.31
C PRO A 38 12.03 -7.64 1.94
N MET A 39 11.87 -8.97 1.97
CA MET A 39 10.65 -9.62 2.47
C MET A 39 10.28 -9.21 3.89
N ARG A 40 11.25 -9.11 4.80
CA ARG A 40 11.01 -8.64 6.17
C ARG A 40 10.39 -7.24 6.18
N THR A 41 10.91 -6.33 5.36
CA THR A 41 10.39 -4.96 5.25
C THR A 41 8.98 -4.97 4.68
N ALA A 42 8.74 -5.71 3.59
CA ALA A 42 7.41 -5.80 3.00
C ALA A 42 6.36 -6.32 3.98
N LEU A 43 6.71 -7.33 4.79
CA LEU A 43 5.83 -7.89 5.83
C LEU A 43 5.59 -6.91 6.98
N MET A 44 6.60 -6.18 7.45
CA MET A 44 6.44 -5.16 8.49
C MET A 44 5.52 -4.02 8.04
N GLU A 45 5.71 -3.51 6.81
CA GLU A 45 4.89 -2.45 6.23
C GLU A 45 3.44 -2.92 6.03
N ALA A 46 3.25 -4.11 5.45
CA ALA A 46 1.92 -4.68 5.25
C ALA A 46 1.20 -4.91 6.58
N SER A 47 1.91 -5.40 7.61
CA SER A 47 1.35 -5.59 8.95
C SER A 47 0.91 -4.28 9.59
N SER A 48 1.72 -3.22 9.47
CA SER A 48 1.40 -1.90 9.99
C SER A 48 0.16 -1.31 9.31
N ILE A 49 0.08 -1.42 7.98
CA ILE A 49 -1.09 -0.97 7.19
C ILE A 49 -2.35 -1.74 7.59
N MET A 50 -2.26 -3.07 7.76
CA MET A 50 -3.40 -3.89 8.22
C MET A 50 -3.88 -3.47 9.61
N GLY A 51 -2.98 -3.11 10.52
CA GLY A 51 -3.33 -2.53 11.82
C GLY A 51 -4.16 -1.26 11.69
N CYS A 52 -3.74 -0.33 10.82
CA CYS A 52 -4.50 0.90 10.54
C CYS A 52 -5.87 0.60 9.92
N ILE A 53 -5.97 -0.38 9.02
CA ILE A 53 -7.24 -0.82 8.44
C ILE A 53 -8.20 -1.31 9.53
N THR A 54 -7.72 -2.14 10.47
CA THR A 54 -8.54 -2.62 11.59
C THR A 54 -9.04 -1.47 12.47
N GLU A 55 -8.21 -0.47 12.72
CA GLU A 55 -8.61 0.70 13.51
C GLU A 55 -9.65 1.57 12.77
N LEU A 56 -9.42 1.87 11.49
CA LEU A 56 -10.31 2.69 10.67
C LEU A 56 -11.68 2.04 10.48
N THR A 57 -11.70 0.74 10.19
CA THR A 57 -12.96 -0.02 10.03
C THR A 57 -13.77 -0.06 11.31
N ARG A 58 -13.11 -0.22 12.47
CA ARG A 58 -13.77 -0.14 13.78
C ARG A 58 -14.34 1.26 14.04
N LYS A 59 -13.55 2.31 13.83
CA LYS A 59 -14.01 3.70 13.99
C LYS A 59 -15.20 4.02 13.07
N ALA A 60 -15.23 3.47 11.85
CA ALA A 60 -16.33 3.68 10.92
C ALA A 60 -17.65 3.06 11.41
N ILE A 61 -17.61 1.96 12.17
CA ILE A 61 -18.81 1.38 12.79
C ILE A 61 -19.42 2.40 13.77
N ASP A 62 -18.58 2.94 14.65
CA ASP A 62 -18.99 3.82 15.76
C ASP A 62 -19.26 5.28 15.33
N ARG A 63 -18.74 5.72 14.17
CA ARG A 63 -18.84 7.11 13.68
C ARG A 63 -19.51 7.18 12.31
N PRO A 64 -20.86 7.20 12.26
CA PRO A 64 -21.62 7.21 11.01
C PRO A 64 -21.27 8.37 10.06
N GLY A 65 -20.95 9.56 10.60
CA GLY A 65 -20.59 10.74 9.81
C GLY A 65 -19.27 10.60 9.03
N ASP A 66 -18.34 9.78 9.52
CA ASP A 66 -17.01 9.63 8.93
C ASP A 66 -16.89 8.40 8.02
N ARG A 67 -17.92 7.55 7.97
CA ARG A 67 -17.89 6.25 7.28
C ARG A 67 -17.39 6.32 5.84
N LYS A 68 -17.86 7.31 5.08
CA LYS A 68 -17.47 7.44 3.66
C LYS A 68 -15.97 7.68 3.52
N ALA A 69 -15.41 8.60 4.30
CA ALA A 69 -13.99 8.90 4.28
C ALA A 69 -13.14 7.71 4.79
N MET A 70 -13.57 7.09 5.90
CA MET A 70 -12.86 5.93 6.48
C MET A 70 -12.91 4.71 5.56
N MET A 71 -14.02 4.49 4.85
CA MET A 71 -14.14 3.41 3.85
C MET A 71 -13.20 3.66 2.66
N GLN A 72 -13.12 4.90 2.17
CA GLN A 72 -12.18 5.25 1.11
C GLN A 72 -10.73 5.06 1.54
N ALA A 73 -10.35 5.51 2.74
CA ALA A 73 -9.02 5.30 3.29
C ALA A 73 -8.69 3.81 3.43
N THR A 74 -9.65 3.03 3.97
CA THR A 74 -9.53 1.57 4.09
C THR A 74 -9.29 0.91 2.74
N TYR A 75 -10.03 1.30 1.70
CA TYR A 75 -9.89 0.76 0.35
C TYR A 75 -8.49 1.00 -0.23
N TYR A 76 -7.95 2.22 -0.11
CA TYR A 76 -6.60 2.52 -0.60
C TYR A 76 -5.52 1.77 0.19
N LEU A 77 -5.63 1.75 1.52
CA LEU A 77 -4.67 1.04 2.38
C LEU A 77 -4.68 -0.47 2.12
N ALA A 78 -5.86 -1.07 1.92
CA ALA A 78 -5.98 -2.48 1.55
C ALA A 78 -5.29 -2.77 0.20
N GLY A 79 -5.44 -1.87 -0.78
CA GLY A 79 -4.72 -1.96 -2.06
C GLY A 79 -3.20 -1.93 -1.89
N MET A 80 -2.68 -1.05 -1.03
CA MET A 80 -1.25 -0.99 -0.72
C MET A 80 -0.72 -2.25 -0.04
N ALA A 81 -1.41 -2.74 0.99
CA ALA A 81 -1.05 -3.97 1.68
C ALA A 81 -1.05 -5.18 0.74
N LYS A 82 -2.08 -5.29 -0.13
CA LYS A 82 -2.13 -6.32 -1.17
C LYS A 82 -0.93 -6.23 -2.12
N ALA A 83 -0.63 -5.03 -2.63
CA ALA A 83 0.49 -4.82 -3.56
C ALA A 83 1.85 -5.22 -2.96
N LEU A 84 2.06 -4.96 -1.66
CA LEU A 84 3.25 -5.41 -0.93
C LEU A 84 3.37 -6.94 -0.93
N ILE A 85 2.29 -7.65 -0.62
CA ILE A 85 2.28 -9.12 -0.59
C ILE A 85 2.43 -9.71 -1.99
N ASP A 86 1.71 -9.18 -2.98
CA ASP A 86 1.76 -9.65 -4.36
C ASP A 86 3.16 -9.49 -4.97
N GLY A 87 3.84 -8.37 -4.68
CA GLY A 87 5.23 -8.16 -5.09
C GLY A 87 6.17 -9.25 -4.55
N GLN A 88 6.01 -9.66 -3.29
CA GLN A 88 6.81 -10.75 -2.71
C GLN A 88 6.46 -12.12 -3.30
N LEU A 89 5.18 -12.40 -3.54
CA LEU A 89 4.75 -13.64 -4.19
C LEU A 89 5.29 -13.75 -5.63
N GLN A 90 5.33 -12.64 -6.36
CA GLN A 90 5.91 -12.58 -7.69
C GLN A 90 7.42 -12.88 -7.67
N GLN A 91 8.18 -12.30 -6.74
CA GLN A 91 9.60 -12.61 -6.56
C GLN A 91 9.83 -14.10 -6.25
N LEU A 92 9.04 -14.68 -5.35
CA LEU A 92 9.14 -16.10 -5.00
C LEU A 92 8.88 -17.02 -6.19
N ARG A 93 7.94 -16.66 -7.08
CA ARG A 93 7.68 -17.39 -8.32
C ARG A 93 8.83 -17.26 -9.31
N GLN A 94 9.43 -16.07 -9.43
CA GLN A 94 10.58 -15.84 -10.31
C GLN A 94 11.84 -16.58 -9.83
N ALA A 95 12.12 -16.60 -8.52
CA ALA A 95 13.23 -17.35 -7.94
C ALA A 95 13.14 -18.85 -8.25
N ARG A 96 11.93 -19.43 -8.17
CA ARG A 96 11.69 -20.84 -8.51
C ARG A 96 11.77 -21.16 -10.00
N GLY A 97 11.53 -20.17 -10.87
CA GLY A 97 11.64 -20.33 -12.32
C GLY A 97 13.08 -20.23 -12.86
N GLY A 98 13.97 -19.54 -12.12
CA GLY A 98 15.37 -19.38 -12.50
C GLY A 98 16.30 -20.53 -12.10
N GLU A 99 15.84 -21.45 -11.24
CA GLU A 99 16.58 -22.66 -10.85
C GLU A 99 16.43 -23.83 -11.85
N GLN A 100 15.74 -23.60 -12.98
CA GLN A 100 15.37 -24.63 -13.96
C GLN A 100 16.01 -24.49 -15.36
N GLU A 101 16.97 -23.58 -15.57
CA GLU A 101 17.77 -23.57 -16.81
C GLU A 101 19.16 -24.22 -16.61
N PRO A 102 19.59 -25.10 -17.54
CA PRO A 102 20.72 -26.02 -17.39
C PRO A 102 22.12 -25.38 -17.53
#